data_AF-A0A964PW27-F1
#
_entry.id   AF-A0A964PW27-F1
#
_cell.length_a   1.000
_cell.length_b   1.000
_cell.length_c   1.000
_cell.angle_alpha   90.00
_cell.angle_beta   90.00
_cell.angle_gamma   90.00
#
_symmetry.space_group_name_H-M   'P 1'
#
loop_
_entity.id
_entity.type
_entity.pdbx_description
1 polymer ?
#
loop_
_entity_poly.entity_id
_entity_poly.type
_entity_poly.pdbx_seq_one_letter_code
_entity_poly.pdbx_strand_id
1 'polypeptide(L)'
;MTSTRRRWKRPGERRRRGVAALGALALAVGCAGPPAGAPPVPSPSDAALVVPAGPVCSEQTGATVVSFADANLEHAIRMALGEGAKEALTCAALSRLTSLHAPDARIQDLSGIENVVGLTELYIYGNNSIRDITPLSYLPALADLNLARNDIADVGPLAAIHTLTSLDLTGNPITDIAPIGRLTALTRLRIGHGAELADLGALRTLAGLTRLELDANGIVDLRPLALLSQLTRLSLQDNEHLSDLGPVSHLRNLEVLSVGGTAVADLSALGGLSRLTTLDLAGTRVHDLGPLLGLADLARLDLTGNMQLSDVQPLLFHTSFGAGDAIRLERTGVSCTDVAALETRGVTVVSGCR
;
A
#
# COMPACT_ATOMS: atom_id res chain seq x y z
N MET A 1 7.64 58.17 6.23
CA MET A 1 7.71 57.87 7.68
C MET A 1 6.99 56.55 7.88
N THR A 2 7.70 55.43 7.79
CA THR A 2 8.35 54.61 8.85
C THR A 2 7.68 53.23 8.83
N SER A 3 8.23 52.34 7.98
CA SER A 3 7.96 50.89 8.02
C SER A 3 8.96 50.24 8.98
N THR A 4 8.47 49.55 10.00
CA THR A 4 9.32 48.86 10.98
C THR A 4 9.45 47.39 10.59
N ARG A 5 10.63 47.04 10.07
CA ARG A 5 11.06 45.64 9.85
C ARG A 5 11.17 44.93 11.20
N ARG A 6 10.57 43.76 11.36
CA ARG A 6 10.94 42.80 12.42
C ARG A 6 11.51 41.53 11.79
N ARG A 7 12.79 41.32 12.13
CA ARG A 7 13.62 40.14 11.85
C ARG A 7 13.01 38.89 12.47
N TRP A 8 12.95 37.81 11.70
CA TRP A 8 12.82 36.45 12.22
C TRP A 8 14.22 35.88 12.49
N LYS A 9 14.42 35.38 13.72
CA LYS A 9 15.63 34.69 14.20
C LYS A 9 15.58 33.22 13.80
N ARG A 10 16.67 32.68 13.26
CA ARG A 10 16.94 31.24 13.15
C ARG A 10 17.40 30.68 14.50
N PRO A 11 17.02 29.44 14.89
CA PRO A 11 17.74 28.68 15.90
C PRO A 11 18.83 27.83 15.21
N GLY A 12 20.07 28.03 15.62
CA GLY A 12 21.26 27.30 15.14
C GLY A 12 21.57 26.04 15.94
N GLU A 13 22.02 25.03 15.19
CA GLU A 13 23.10 24.07 15.47
C GLU A 13 23.42 23.69 16.93
N ARG A 14 23.07 22.46 17.31
CA ARG A 14 23.68 21.76 18.43
C ARG A 14 25.01 21.14 17.98
N ARG A 15 26.08 21.63 18.59
CA ARG A 15 27.46 21.16 18.47
C ARG A 15 27.60 19.70 18.92
N ARG A 16 28.16 18.86 18.06
CA ARG A 16 28.79 17.58 18.42
C ARG A 16 30.02 17.86 19.28
N ARG A 17 30.10 17.25 20.46
CA ARG A 17 31.35 17.15 21.25
C ARG A 17 31.89 15.74 21.10
N GLY A 18 33.12 15.66 20.60
CA GLY A 18 33.89 14.43 20.52
C GLY A 18 34.27 13.91 21.90
N VAL A 19 34.36 12.59 21.99
CA VAL A 19 35.03 11.89 23.09
C VAL A 19 36.21 11.15 22.47
N ALA A 20 37.38 11.42 23.02
CA ALA A 20 38.66 10.94 22.56
C ALA A 20 38.87 9.46 22.91
N ALA A 21 39.62 8.79 22.02
CA ALA A 21 40.15 7.45 22.17
C ALA A 21 41.14 7.35 23.34
N LEU A 22 41.07 6.25 24.09
CA LEU A 22 42.09 5.83 25.05
C LEU A 22 42.36 4.32 24.88
N GLY A 23 43.57 4.00 24.43
CA GLY A 23 44.44 2.97 24.98
C GLY A 23 44.00 1.51 24.88
N ALA A 24 44.45 0.83 23.82
CA ALA A 24 44.60 -0.62 23.82
C ALA A 24 45.86 -1.01 24.63
N LEU A 25 45.70 -1.89 25.62
CA LEU A 25 46.80 -2.65 26.21
C LEU A 25 46.37 -4.11 26.30
N ALA A 26 46.92 -4.95 25.44
CA ALA A 26 46.74 -6.39 25.45
C ALA A 26 47.78 -7.02 26.38
N LEU A 27 47.33 -7.73 27.41
CA LEU A 27 48.12 -8.69 28.18
C LEU A 27 47.29 -9.96 28.34
N ALA A 28 47.76 -11.03 27.70
CA ALA A 28 47.21 -12.37 27.78
C ALA A 28 47.81 -13.12 28.98
N VAL A 29 46.99 -13.67 29.87
CA VAL A 29 47.34 -14.80 30.75
C VAL A 29 46.06 -15.56 31.15
N GLY A 30 46.04 -16.86 30.84
CA GLY A 30 45.72 -17.93 31.81
C GLY A 30 44.26 -18.27 32.11
N CYS A 31 43.87 -19.48 31.68
CA CYS A 31 42.64 -20.18 32.05
C CYS A 31 42.56 -20.51 33.55
N ALA A 32 41.38 -20.37 34.16
CA ALA A 32 40.93 -21.13 35.34
C ALA A 32 39.39 -21.11 35.41
N GLY A 33 38.75 -22.29 35.48
CA GLY A 33 37.30 -22.46 35.49
C GLY A 33 36.63 -22.04 36.80
N PRO A 34 35.27 -21.93 36.82
CA PRO A 34 34.55 -21.42 37.98
C PRO A 34 34.36 -22.49 39.06
N PRO A 35 34.31 -22.12 40.35
CA PRO A 35 33.97 -23.05 41.43
C PRO A 35 32.46 -23.31 41.49
N ALA A 36 32.12 -24.56 41.81
CA ALA A 36 30.76 -25.06 41.96
C ALA A 36 30.09 -24.56 43.26
N GLY A 37 28.78 -24.28 43.21
CA GLY A 37 27.94 -24.14 44.40
C GLY A 37 26.92 -23.00 44.36
N ALA A 38 25.93 -23.06 43.46
CA ALA A 38 24.69 -22.30 43.57
C ALA A 38 23.49 -23.27 43.44
N PRO A 39 22.41 -23.09 44.21
CA PRO A 39 21.24 -23.97 44.17
C PRO A 39 20.53 -23.91 42.81
N PRO A 40 19.78 -24.95 42.42
CA PRO A 40 19.20 -25.02 41.08
C PRO A 40 18.19 -23.89 40.87
N VAL A 41 18.43 -23.10 39.84
CA VAL A 41 17.44 -22.19 39.26
C VAL A 41 16.30 -23.06 38.71
N PRO A 42 15.03 -22.81 39.07
CA PRO A 42 13.93 -23.57 38.50
C PRO A 42 13.86 -23.30 36.99
N SER A 43 13.85 -24.37 36.21
CA SER A 43 13.58 -24.36 34.78
C SER A 43 12.19 -23.77 34.53
N PRO A 44 12.00 -22.78 33.65
CA PRO A 44 10.67 -22.54 33.09
C PRO A 44 10.47 -23.54 31.93
N SER A 45 10.39 -24.82 32.27
CA SER A 45 9.57 -25.75 31.48
C SER A 45 8.14 -25.48 31.92
N ASP A 46 7.36 -24.88 31.03
CA ASP A 46 5.93 -24.49 31.11
C ASP A 46 5.65 -23.01 30.90
N ALA A 47 6.48 -22.31 30.12
CA ALA A 47 5.87 -21.54 29.05
C ALA A 47 5.55 -22.53 27.92
N ALA A 48 4.44 -23.25 28.07
CA ALA A 48 3.84 -23.91 26.92
C ALA A 48 3.70 -22.82 25.85
N LEU A 49 4.50 -22.93 24.80
CA LEU A 49 4.20 -22.35 23.52
C LEU A 49 2.77 -22.79 23.21
N VAL A 50 1.79 -21.93 23.51
CA VAL A 50 0.45 -22.07 22.96
C VAL A 50 0.63 -21.80 21.48
N VAL A 51 1.00 -22.84 20.75
CA VAL A 51 0.70 -22.94 19.33
C VAL A 51 -0.80 -22.71 19.27
N PRO A 52 -1.31 -21.64 18.63
CA PRO A 52 -2.75 -21.50 18.50
C PRO A 52 -3.21 -22.76 17.78
N ALA A 53 -4.07 -23.53 18.45
CA ALA A 53 -4.61 -24.75 17.90
C ALA A 53 -5.30 -24.41 16.57
N GLY A 54 -5.20 -25.30 15.58
CA GLY A 54 -5.90 -25.13 14.30
C GLY A 54 -7.42 -24.93 14.49
N PRO A 55 -8.16 -24.65 13.40
CA PRO A 55 -9.55 -24.22 13.46
C PRO A 55 -10.43 -25.27 14.15
N VAL A 56 -10.93 -24.96 15.34
CA VAL A 56 -11.74 -25.85 16.19
C VAL A 56 -13.02 -26.26 15.48
N CYS A 57 -13.66 -25.33 14.76
CA CYS A 57 -14.92 -25.59 14.08
C CYS A 57 -14.81 -26.47 12.83
N SER A 58 -13.60 -26.79 12.36
CA SER A 58 -13.42 -27.69 11.22
C SER A 58 -13.61 -29.17 11.60
N GLU A 59 -13.37 -29.53 12.87
CA GLU A 59 -13.35 -30.93 13.35
C GLU A 59 -14.42 -31.24 14.40
N GLN A 60 -15.16 -30.23 14.88
CA GLN A 60 -16.05 -30.37 16.02
C GLN A 60 -17.53 -30.23 15.68
N THR A 61 -18.37 -30.64 16.62
CA THR A 61 -19.83 -30.53 16.49
C THR A 61 -20.30 -29.08 16.49
N GLY A 62 -21.42 -28.80 15.82
CA GLY A 62 -21.98 -27.45 15.71
C GLY A 62 -22.33 -26.78 17.05
N ALA A 63 -22.40 -27.51 18.17
CA ALA A 63 -22.69 -26.99 19.50
C ALA A 63 -21.45 -26.50 20.27
N THR A 64 -20.23 -26.73 19.77
CA THR A 64 -19.01 -26.24 20.43
C THR A 64 -19.04 -24.72 20.53
N VAL A 65 -18.82 -24.19 21.74
CA VAL A 65 -18.67 -22.76 22.00
C VAL A 65 -17.23 -22.33 21.74
N VAL A 66 -17.07 -21.25 20.99
CA VAL A 66 -15.78 -20.64 20.65
C VAL A 66 -15.61 -19.33 21.40
N SER A 67 -14.42 -19.09 21.91
CA SER A 67 -14.00 -17.83 22.52
C SER A 67 -13.02 -17.09 21.62
N PHE A 68 -13.02 -15.76 21.70
CA PHE A 68 -12.08 -14.89 20.98
C PHE A 68 -11.20 -14.17 21.99
N ALA A 69 -9.92 -13.99 21.67
CA ALA A 69 -8.99 -13.31 22.59
C ALA A 69 -9.29 -11.81 22.71
N ASP A 70 -9.75 -11.20 21.60
CA ASP A 70 -10.12 -9.80 21.53
C ASP A 70 -11.63 -9.62 21.68
N ALA A 71 -12.04 -8.86 22.70
CA ALA A 71 -13.45 -8.59 22.98
C ALA A 71 -14.12 -7.73 21.90
N ASN A 72 -13.37 -6.86 21.21
CA ASN A 72 -13.91 -6.07 20.09
C ASN A 72 -14.10 -6.94 18.85
N LEU A 73 -13.21 -7.91 18.61
CA LEU A 73 -13.41 -8.91 17.56
C LEU A 73 -14.64 -9.77 17.87
N GLU A 74 -14.77 -10.27 19.10
CA GLU A 74 -15.95 -11.02 19.53
C GLU A 74 -17.22 -10.20 19.32
N HIS A 75 -17.20 -8.92 19.74
CA HIS A 75 -18.32 -8.02 19.58
C HIS A 75 -18.68 -7.82 18.10
N ALA A 76 -17.69 -7.60 17.23
CA ALA A 76 -17.92 -7.45 15.79
C ALA A 76 -18.57 -8.70 15.18
N ILE A 77 -18.13 -9.90 15.58
CA ILE A 77 -18.69 -11.17 15.12
C ILE A 77 -20.14 -11.34 15.58
N ARG A 78 -20.43 -11.03 16.85
CA ARG A 78 -21.80 -11.06 17.39
C ARG A 78 -22.73 -10.13 16.62
N MET A 79 -22.27 -8.91 16.36
CA MET A 79 -23.01 -7.93 15.57
C MET A 79 -23.26 -8.41 14.14
N ALA A 80 -22.27 -9.04 13.50
CA ALA A 80 -22.40 -9.57 12.14
C ALA A 80 -23.36 -10.77 12.06
N LEU A 81 -23.47 -11.57 13.12
CA LEU A 81 -24.42 -12.68 13.23
C LEU A 81 -25.85 -12.23 13.62
N GLY A 82 -26.02 -10.97 14.05
CA GLY A 82 -27.28 -10.48 14.61
C GLY A 82 -27.64 -11.11 15.96
N GLU A 83 -26.65 -11.68 16.65
CA GLU A 83 -26.84 -12.36 17.93
C GLU A 83 -26.74 -11.36 19.09
N GLY A 84 -27.60 -11.55 20.10
CA GLY A 84 -27.55 -10.74 21.31
C GLY A 84 -26.28 -11.02 22.14
N ALA A 85 -25.86 -10.07 22.97
CA ALA A 85 -24.65 -10.16 23.80
C ALA A 85 -24.58 -11.34 24.79
N LYS A 86 -25.62 -12.19 24.86
CA LYS A 86 -25.72 -13.34 25.79
C LYS A 86 -25.74 -14.70 25.09
N GLU A 87 -25.87 -14.76 23.77
CA GLU A 87 -25.91 -16.04 23.05
C GLU A 87 -24.50 -16.62 22.93
N ALA A 88 -24.36 -17.94 23.04
CA ALA A 88 -23.04 -18.56 22.90
C ALA A 88 -22.63 -18.60 21.43
N LEU A 89 -21.43 -18.14 21.10
CA LEU A 89 -20.89 -18.24 19.74
C LEU A 89 -20.52 -19.69 19.47
N THR A 90 -21.41 -20.39 18.78
CA THR A 90 -21.22 -21.81 18.46
C THR A 90 -20.59 -21.99 17.08
N CYS A 91 -19.92 -23.13 16.84
CA CYS A 91 -19.41 -23.45 15.51
C CYS A 91 -20.49 -23.43 14.43
N ALA A 92 -21.72 -23.87 14.75
CA ALA A 92 -22.85 -23.75 13.83
C ALA A 92 -23.15 -22.28 13.50
N ALA A 93 -23.14 -21.38 14.49
CA ALA A 93 -23.35 -19.96 14.25
C ALA A 93 -22.24 -19.36 13.38
N LEU A 94 -20.98 -19.60 13.74
CA LEU A 94 -19.80 -19.07 13.04
C LEU A 94 -19.70 -19.56 11.59
N SER A 95 -20.10 -20.80 11.31
CA SER A 95 -20.08 -21.35 9.94
C SER A 95 -21.02 -20.63 8.97
N ARG A 96 -21.99 -19.87 9.47
CA ARG A 96 -22.91 -19.06 8.65
C ARG A 96 -22.31 -17.71 8.24
N LEU A 97 -21.24 -17.27 8.91
CA LEU A 97 -20.65 -15.96 8.67
C LEU A 97 -19.70 -16.02 7.47
N THR A 98 -20.05 -15.34 6.38
CA THR A 98 -19.25 -15.30 5.15
C THR A 98 -18.52 -13.98 4.94
N SER A 99 -18.94 -12.92 5.64
CA SER A 99 -18.36 -11.58 5.53
C SER A 99 -18.33 -10.91 6.91
N LEU A 100 -17.18 -10.33 7.26
CA LEU A 100 -16.99 -9.59 8.52
C LEU A 100 -16.40 -8.22 8.23
N HIS A 101 -17.14 -7.17 8.60
CA HIS A 101 -16.73 -5.77 8.48
C HIS A 101 -16.60 -5.16 9.87
N ALA A 102 -15.37 -4.79 10.26
CA ALA A 102 -15.07 -4.16 11.54
C ALA A 102 -14.09 -2.97 11.39
N PRO A 103 -14.47 -1.92 10.64
CA PRO A 103 -13.64 -0.72 10.55
C PRO A 103 -13.61 0.02 11.88
N ASP A 104 -12.44 0.58 12.23
CA ASP A 104 -12.25 1.43 13.42
C ASP A 104 -12.66 0.77 14.76
N ALA A 105 -12.63 -0.56 14.82
CA ALA A 105 -13.11 -1.36 15.95
C ALA A 105 -12.11 -1.50 17.10
N ARG A 106 -10.88 -0.98 16.96
CA ARG A 106 -9.79 -1.13 17.93
C ARG A 106 -9.42 -2.58 18.23
N ILE A 107 -9.54 -3.44 17.23
CA ILE A 107 -9.11 -4.84 17.26
C ILE A 107 -7.59 -4.89 17.22
N GLN A 108 -7.00 -5.75 18.04
CA GLN A 108 -5.56 -5.95 18.16
C GLN A 108 -5.15 -7.41 17.99
N ASP A 109 -6.02 -8.34 18.35
CA ASP A 109 -5.76 -9.78 18.30
C ASP A 109 -6.83 -10.49 17.47
N LEU A 110 -6.38 -11.28 16.48
CA LEU A 110 -7.23 -12.06 15.59
C LEU A 110 -7.50 -13.48 16.10
N SER A 111 -6.89 -13.89 17.22
CA SER A 111 -7.04 -15.24 17.76
C SER A 111 -8.51 -15.58 18.02
N GLY A 112 -8.94 -16.70 17.46
CA GLY A 112 -10.34 -17.14 17.41
C GLY A 112 -10.96 -17.00 16.02
N ILE A 113 -10.46 -16.11 15.15
CA ILE A 113 -11.01 -15.91 13.80
C ILE A 113 -10.82 -17.14 12.89
N GLU A 114 -9.81 -17.96 13.15
CA GLU A 114 -9.58 -19.24 12.47
C GLU A 114 -10.80 -20.16 12.52
N ASN A 115 -11.68 -19.99 13.52
CA ASN A 115 -12.90 -20.77 13.68
C ASN A 115 -14.05 -20.34 12.75
N VAL A 116 -13.94 -19.16 12.11
CA VAL A 116 -14.93 -18.64 11.15
C VAL A 116 -14.64 -19.19 9.76
N VAL A 117 -14.67 -20.52 9.62
CA VAL A 117 -14.19 -21.25 8.43
C VAL A 117 -14.95 -20.92 7.13
N GLY A 118 -16.15 -20.33 7.23
CA GLY A 118 -16.96 -19.91 6.08
C GLY A 118 -16.60 -18.51 5.54
N LEU A 119 -15.63 -17.82 6.15
CA LEU A 119 -15.32 -16.45 5.83
C LEU A 119 -14.67 -16.31 4.45
N THR A 120 -15.30 -15.50 3.59
CA THR A 120 -14.84 -15.18 2.24
C THR A 120 -14.40 -13.72 2.11
N GLU A 121 -14.91 -12.85 2.97
CA GLU A 121 -14.62 -11.41 2.98
C GLU A 121 -14.26 -10.96 4.41
N LEU A 122 -13.14 -10.27 4.56
CA LEU A 122 -12.69 -9.77 5.87
C LEU A 122 -12.15 -8.34 5.73
N TYR A 123 -12.86 -7.38 6.32
CA TYR A 123 -12.47 -5.97 6.30
C TYR A 123 -12.29 -5.45 7.73
N ILE A 124 -11.03 -5.36 8.17
CA ILE A 124 -10.63 -4.81 9.47
C ILE A 124 -9.59 -3.72 9.24
N TYR A 125 -10.06 -2.54 8.87
CA TYR A 125 -9.21 -1.39 8.53
C TYR A 125 -9.48 -0.17 9.42
N GLY A 126 -8.62 0.85 9.34
CA GLY A 126 -8.81 2.12 10.06
C GLY A 126 -8.14 2.09 11.43
N ASN A 127 -8.86 2.46 12.48
CA ASN A 127 -8.34 2.53 13.85
C ASN A 127 -8.30 1.14 14.52
N ASN A 128 -7.51 0.24 13.95
CA ASN A 128 -7.14 -1.06 14.50
C ASN A 128 -5.62 -1.12 14.72
N SER A 129 -5.12 -2.14 15.39
CA SER A 129 -3.67 -2.28 15.66
C SER A 129 -3.24 -3.74 15.61
N ILE A 130 -3.76 -4.47 14.61
CA ILE A 130 -3.42 -5.87 14.37
C ILE A 130 -1.95 -5.97 13.94
N ARG A 131 -1.22 -6.92 14.54
CA ARG A 131 0.17 -7.24 14.17
C ARG A 131 0.30 -8.67 13.66
N ASP A 132 -0.33 -9.59 14.36
CA ASP A 132 -0.29 -11.01 14.04
C ASP A 132 -1.52 -11.40 13.22
N ILE A 133 -1.26 -11.87 12.00
CA ILE A 133 -2.27 -12.38 11.08
C ILE A 133 -2.14 -13.90 10.87
N THR A 134 -1.34 -14.58 11.69
CA THR A 134 -1.21 -16.05 11.68
C THR A 134 -2.55 -16.77 11.68
N PRO A 135 -3.57 -16.35 12.46
CA PRO A 135 -4.90 -16.96 12.42
C PRO A 135 -5.55 -17.04 11.04
N LEU A 136 -5.24 -16.10 10.13
CA LEU A 136 -5.82 -16.07 8.79
C LEU A 136 -5.33 -17.22 7.88
N SER A 137 -4.19 -17.82 8.20
CA SER A 137 -3.65 -18.97 7.43
C SER A 137 -4.57 -20.19 7.44
N TYR A 138 -5.51 -20.25 8.38
CA TYR A 138 -6.52 -21.31 8.51
C TYR A 138 -7.84 -21.00 7.80
N LEU A 139 -7.94 -19.89 7.06
CA LEU A 139 -9.13 -19.47 6.34
C LEU A 139 -8.91 -19.50 4.82
N PRO A 140 -8.76 -20.69 4.20
CA PRO A 140 -8.40 -20.82 2.80
C PRO A 140 -9.53 -20.46 1.81
N ALA A 141 -10.70 -20.04 2.31
CA ALA A 141 -11.82 -19.57 1.50
C ALA A 141 -11.84 -18.05 1.31
N LEU A 142 -10.96 -17.30 1.99
CA LEU A 142 -10.88 -15.85 1.89
C LEU A 142 -10.55 -15.41 0.46
N ALA A 143 -11.39 -14.55 -0.10
CA ALA A 143 -11.30 -14.05 -1.46
C ALA A 143 -11.08 -12.52 -1.53
N ASP A 144 -11.60 -11.77 -0.55
CA ASP A 144 -11.40 -10.33 -0.40
C ASP A 144 -10.94 -9.98 1.02
N LEU A 145 -9.77 -9.36 1.14
CA LEU A 145 -9.13 -9.06 2.42
C LEU A 145 -8.67 -7.60 2.46
N ASN A 146 -9.19 -6.84 3.41
CA ASN A 146 -8.75 -5.47 3.69
C ASN A 146 -8.29 -5.36 5.14
N LEU A 147 -6.98 -5.19 5.31
CA LEU A 147 -6.34 -4.95 6.61
C LEU A 147 -5.58 -3.61 6.61
N ALA A 148 -6.05 -2.65 5.81
CA ALA A 148 -5.41 -1.35 5.70
C ALA A 148 -5.36 -0.61 7.05
N ARG A 149 -4.27 0.12 7.30
CA ARG A 149 -4.01 0.88 8.54
C ARG A 149 -4.01 -0.03 9.78
N ASN A 150 -3.14 -1.02 9.78
CA ASN A 150 -2.80 -1.82 10.96
C ASN A 150 -1.27 -1.77 11.18
N ASP A 151 -0.76 -2.58 12.10
CA ASP A 151 0.66 -2.65 12.43
C ASP A 151 1.30 -3.95 11.86
N ILE A 152 0.83 -4.43 10.71
CA ILE A 152 1.27 -5.70 10.12
C ILE A 152 2.62 -5.51 9.43
N ALA A 153 3.63 -6.28 9.85
CA ALA A 153 4.94 -6.31 9.19
C ALA A 153 5.18 -7.65 8.45
N ASP A 154 4.68 -8.75 9.01
CA ASP A 154 4.83 -10.09 8.45
C ASP A 154 3.56 -10.52 7.71
N VAL A 155 3.68 -10.67 6.39
CA VAL A 155 2.60 -11.17 5.50
C VAL A 155 2.75 -12.64 5.14
N GLY A 156 3.71 -13.35 5.77
CA GLY A 156 3.95 -14.79 5.62
C GLY A 156 2.69 -15.65 5.72
N PRO A 157 1.80 -15.44 6.71
CA PRO A 157 0.58 -16.22 6.86
C PRO A 157 -0.36 -16.17 5.65
N LEU A 158 -0.34 -15.07 4.87
CA LEU A 158 -1.20 -14.94 3.69
C LEU A 158 -0.83 -15.94 2.59
N ALA A 159 0.41 -16.45 2.56
CA ALA A 159 0.90 -17.33 1.51
C ALA A 159 0.13 -18.65 1.36
N ALA A 160 -0.68 -19.03 2.35
CA ALA A 160 -1.57 -20.19 2.34
C ALA A 160 -2.94 -19.92 1.68
N ILE A 161 -3.32 -18.65 1.49
CA ILE A 161 -4.67 -18.25 1.09
C ILE A 161 -4.74 -18.02 -0.43
N HIS A 162 -4.56 -19.08 -1.20
CA HIS A 162 -4.46 -19.02 -2.67
C HIS A 162 -5.72 -18.52 -3.39
N THR A 163 -6.84 -18.42 -2.68
CA THR A 163 -8.13 -17.91 -3.17
C THR A 163 -8.24 -16.40 -3.19
N LEU A 164 -7.30 -15.67 -2.58
CA LEU A 164 -7.35 -14.21 -2.55
C LEU A 164 -7.33 -13.62 -3.96
N THR A 165 -8.36 -12.85 -4.27
CA THR A 165 -8.53 -12.11 -5.53
C THR A 165 -8.33 -10.61 -5.35
N SER A 166 -8.50 -10.13 -4.12
CA SER A 166 -8.43 -8.72 -3.73
C SER A 166 -7.76 -8.59 -2.36
N LEU A 167 -6.71 -7.79 -2.29
CA LEU A 167 -5.90 -7.60 -1.08
C LEU A 167 -5.52 -6.14 -0.90
N ASP A 168 -5.93 -5.55 0.23
CA ASP A 168 -5.53 -4.22 0.65
C ASP A 168 -4.78 -4.27 1.98
N LEU A 169 -3.52 -3.85 1.93
CA LEU A 169 -2.59 -3.75 3.04
C LEU A 169 -2.03 -2.32 3.19
N THR A 170 -2.64 -1.31 2.57
CA THR A 170 -2.19 0.09 2.66
C THR A 170 -2.07 0.54 4.12
N GLY A 171 -1.00 1.26 4.48
CA GLY A 171 -0.77 1.79 5.82
C GLY A 171 -0.27 0.75 6.83
N ASN A 172 0.40 -0.30 6.37
CA ASN A 172 1.08 -1.29 7.21
C ASN A 172 2.60 -1.27 6.98
N PRO A 173 3.43 -1.47 8.00
CA PRO A 173 4.90 -1.43 7.90
C PRO A 173 5.52 -2.66 7.21
N ILE A 174 5.05 -2.99 6.00
CA ILE A 174 5.47 -4.17 5.22
C ILE A 174 6.65 -3.80 4.32
N THR A 175 7.75 -4.53 4.46
CA THR A 175 8.96 -4.38 3.62
C THR A 175 9.24 -5.59 2.74
N ASP A 176 8.75 -6.78 3.12
CA ASP A 176 8.91 -8.02 2.35
C ASP A 176 7.54 -8.51 1.85
N ILE A 177 7.39 -8.57 0.53
CA ILE A 177 6.19 -9.08 -0.15
C ILE A 177 6.41 -10.42 -0.85
N ALA A 178 7.56 -11.08 -0.64
CA ALA A 178 7.82 -12.41 -1.19
C ALA A 178 6.67 -13.42 -0.95
N PRO A 179 6.02 -13.45 0.23
CA PRO A 179 4.86 -14.33 0.46
C PRO A 179 3.69 -14.08 -0.49
N ILE A 180 3.45 -12.83 -0.88
CA ILE A 180 2.35 -12.42 -1.77
C ILE A 180 2.52 -13.02 -3.17
N GLY A 181 3.75 -13.33 -3.60
CA GLY A 181 4.03 -13.98 -4.87
C GLY A 181 3.36 -15.35 -5.06
N ARG A 182 2.83 -15.97 -3.99
CA ARG A 182 2.04 -17.22 -4.06
C ARG A 182 0.56 -17.01 -4.36
N LEU A 183 0.07 -15.78 -4.31
CA LEU A 183 -1.35 -15.43 -4.44
C LEU A 183 -1.73 -15.18 -5.91
N THR A 184 -1.51 -16.19 -6.75
CA THR A 184 -1.63 -16.06 -8.21
C THR A 184 -3.05 -15.77 -8.72
N ALA A 185 -4.07 -15.91 -7.87
CA ALA A 185 -5.45 -15.52 -8.15
C ALA A 185 -5.71 -14.00 -7.97
N LEU A 186 -4.74 -13.23 -7.46
CA LEU A 186 -4.90 -11.79 -7.22
C LEU A 186 -5.16 -11.03 -8.52
N THR A 187 -6.21 -10.22 -8.48
CA THR A 187 -6.60 -9.28 -9.53
C THR A 187 -6.49 -7.83 -9.08
N ARG A 188 -6.51 -7.59 -7.76
CA ARG A 188 -6.37 -6.28 -7.11
C ARG A 188 -5.40 -6.38 -5.94
N LEU A 189 -4.38 -5.51 -5.94
CA LEU A 189 -3.42 -5.41 -4.85
C LEU A 189 -3.16 -3.93 -4.51
N ARG A 190 -3.27 -3.60 -3.23
CA ARG A 190 -2.92 -2.28 -2.69
C ARG A 190 -1.93 -2.45 -1.55
N ILE A 191 -0.75 -1.85 -1.67
CA ILE A 191 0.28 -1.80 -0.62
C ILE A 191 0.93 -0.43 -0.70
N GLY A 192 1.02 0.31 0.40
CA GLY A 192 1.57 1.67 0.35
C GLY A 192 1.51 2.37 1.68
N HIS A 193 2.12 3.56 1.80
CA HIS A 193 2.02 4.43 2.98
C HIS A 193 2.39 3.78 4.33
N GLY A 194 3.31 2.81 4.36
CA GLY A 194 3.64 2.11 5.61
C GLY A 194 5.11 1.76 5.81
N ALA A 195 5.86 1.45 4.74
CA ALA A 195 7.31 1.30 4.78
C ALA A 195 7.93 1.45 3.37
N GLU A 196 9.26 1.42 3.29
CA GLU A 196 10.00 1.38 2.02
C GLU A 196 9.93 -0.01 1.39
N LEU A 197 9.09 -0.17 0.37
CA LEU A 197 8.93 -1.40 -0.40
C LEU A 197 9.76 -1.29 -1.69
N ALA A 198 11.04 -1.66 -1.61
CA ALA A 198 11.97 -1.53 -2.72
C ALA A 198 11.97 -2.74 -3.68
N ASP A 199 11.76 -3.96 -3.17
CA ASP A 199 11.80 -5.18 -3.99
C ASP A 199 10.39 -5.60 -4.44
N LEU A 200 10.14 -5.46 -5.73
CA LEU A 200 8.88 -5.85 -6.38
C LEU A 200 8.95 -7.23 -7.06
N GLY A 201 10.01 -8.01 -6.84
CA GLY A 201 10.27 -9.29 -7.52
C GLY A 201 9.13 -10.30 -7.38
N ALA A 202 8.45 -10.29 -6.23
CA ALA A 202 7.28 -11.14 -5.97
C ALA A 202 6.12 -10.89 -6.93
N LEU A 203 5.98 -9.66 -7.45
CA LEU A 203 4.87 -9.30 -8.34
C LEU A 203 4.96 -9.98 -9.70
N ARG A 204 6.14 -10.46 -10.12
CA ARG A 204 6.34 -11.10 -11.43
C ARG A 204 5.47 -12.34 -11.65
N THR A 205 5.02 -12.99 -10.57
CA THR A 205 4.16 -14.19 -10.63
C THR A 205 2.67 -13.86 -10.72
N LEU A 206 2.28 -12.60 -10.47
CA LEU A 206 0.89 -12.19 -10.34
C LEU A 206 0.31 -11.71 -11.68
N ALA A 207 0.46 -12.52 -12.72
CA ALA A 207 0.09 -12.16 -14.09
C ALA A 207 -1.40 -11.81 -14.29
N GLY A 208 -2.27 -12.18 -13.34
CA GLY A 208 -3.70 -11.85 -13.32
C GLY A 208 -4.03 -10.45 -12.76
N LEU A 209 -3.04 -9.68 -12.28
CA LEU A 209 -3.29 -8.36 -11.72
C LEU A 209 -3.88 -7.40 -12.77
N THR A 210 -5.00 -6.80 -12.41
CA THR A 210 -5.69 -5.78 -13.23
C THR A 210 -5.62 -4.39 -12.59
N ARG A 211 -5.44 -4.33 -11.27
CA ARG A 211 -5.28 -3.10 -10.49
C ARG A 211 -4.15 -3.26 -9.49
N LEU A 212 -3.20 -2.33 -9.52
CA LEU A 212 -2.05 -2.32 -8.63
C LEU A 212 -1.81 -0.90 -8.11
N GLU A 213 -1.78 -0.74 -6.80
CA GLU A 213 -1.48 0.54 -6.15
C GLU A 213 -0.32 0.34 -5.18
N LEU A 214 0.76 1.08 -5.44
CA LEU A 214 2.04 0.99 -4.74
C LEU A 214 2.52 2.37 -4.26
N ASP A 215 1.58 3.21 -3.83
CA ASP A 215 1.83 4.60 -3.47
C ASP A 215 2.73 4.72 -2.22
N ALA A 216 3.60 5.74 -2.20
CA ALA A 216 4.46 6.10 -1.07
C ALA A 216 5.28 4.92 -0.50
N ASN A 217 6.03 4.23 -1.37
CA ASN A 217 6.83 3.05 -1.02
C ASN A 217 8.33 3.22 -1.29
N GLY A 218 8.77 4.38 -1.81
CA GLY A 218 10.18 4.58 -2.17
C GLY A 218 10.65 3.73 -3.37
N ILE A 219 9.71 3.32 -4.24
CA ILE A 219 10.00 2.50 -5.42
C ILE A 219 10.87 3.27 -6.42
N VAL A 220 11.86 2.59 -6.97
CA VAL A 220 12.75 3.12 -8.03
C VAL A 220 12.72 2.25 -9.28
N ASP A 221 12.59 0.93 -9.12
CA ASP A 221 12.70 -0.04 -10.21
C ASP A 221 11.34 -0.69 -10.54
N LEU A 222 10.84 -0.43 -11.74
CA LEU A 222 9.58 -1.00 -12.24
C LEU A 222 9.77 -2.24 -13.11
N ARG A 223 11.00 -2.73 -13.33
CA ARG A 223 11.25 -3.92 -14.18
C ARG A 223 10.41 -5.14 -13.79
N PRO A 224 10.13 -5.42 -12.50
CA PRO A 224 9.25 -6.52 -12.12
C PRO A 224 7.82 -6.41 -12.66
N LEU A 225 7.33 -5.19 -12.95
CA LEU A 225 5.98 -4.97 -13.45
C LEU A 225 5.83 -5.26 -14.96
N ALA A 226 6.92 -5.38 -15.71
CA ALA A 226 6.88 -5.50 -17.18
C ALA A 226 6.09 -6.72 -17.70
N LEU A 227 5.88 -7.75 -16.86
CA LEU A 227 5.12 -8.96 -17.20
C LEU A 227 3.61 -8.85 -16.89
N LEU A 228 3.17 -7.79 -16.21
CA LEU A 228 1.80 -7.60 -15.74
C LEU A 228 0.88 -7.02 -16.83
N SER A 229 0.86 -7.67 -17.99
CA SER A 229 0.16 -7.20 -19.19
C SER A 229 -1.36 -7.04 -19.03
N GLN A 230 -1.98 -7.58 -17.98
CA GLN A 230 -3.40 -7.44 -17.67
C GLN A 230 -3.73 -6.16 -16.86
N LEU A 231 -2.71 -5.38 -16.45
CA LEU A 231 -2.94 -4.15 -15.70
C LEU A 231 -3.74 -3.14 -16.53
N THR A 232 -4.84 -2.69 -15.92
CA THR A 232 -5.69 -1.59 -16.40
C THR A 232 -5.53 -0.34 -15.55
N ARG A 233 -5.12 -0.49 -14.28
CA ARG A 233 -4.89 0.63 -13.36
C ARG A 233 -3.60 0.43 -12.59
N LEU A 234 -2.74 1.43 -12.63
CA LEU A 234 -1.47 1.48 -11.91
C LEU A 234 -1.34 2.81 -11.19
N SER A 235 -1.18 2.77 -9.86
CA SER A 235 -0.82 3.93 -9.05
C SER A 235 0.56 3.70 -8.42
N LEU A 236 1.44 4.68 -8.59
CA LEU A 236 2.81 4.75 -8.10
C LEU A 236 3.09 6.12 -7.48
N GLN A 237 2.06 6.77 -6.93
CA GLN A 237 2.16 8.12 -6.41
C GLN A 237 3.17 8.21 -5.26
N ASP A 238 3.76 9.38 -5.07
CA ASP A 238 4.67 9.68 -3.96
C ASP A 238 5.88 8.72 -3.85
N ASN A 239 6.25 8.06 -4.95
CA ASN A 239 7.54 7.37 -5.07
C ASN A 239 8.58 8.38 -5.57
N GLU A 240 9.05 9.24 -4.66
CA GLU A 240 9.85 10.46 -4.98
C GLU A 240 11.11 10.23 -5.82
N HIS A 241 11.65 9.01 -5.81
CA HIS A 241 12.85 8.62 -6.56
C HIS A 241 12.56 7.90 -7.89
N LEU A 242 11.30 7.55 -8.15
CA LEU A 242 10.88 6.95 -9.42
C LEU A 242 11.00 7.98 -10.54
N SER A 243 11.76 7.65 -11.58
CA SER A 243 11.94 8.52 -12.76
C SER A 243 11.86 7.78 -14.09
N ASP A 244 12.17 6.48 -14.10
CA ASP A 244 12.14 5.65 -15.29
C ASP A 244 10.79 4.91 -15.42
N LEU A 245 10.04 5.26 -16.47
CA LEU A 245 8.78 4.60 -16.82
C LEU A 245 8.97 3.55 -17.94
N GLY A 246 10.20 3.26 -18.38
CA GLY A 246 10.49 2.30 -19.46
C GLY A 246 9.71 0.98 -19.35
N PRO A 247 9.65 0.32 -18.17
CA PRO A 247 8.87 -0.90 -17.98
C PRO A 247 7.36 -0.75 -18.24
N VAL A 248 6.78 0.44 -17.99
CA VAL A 248 5.35 0.73 -18.18
C VAL A 248 4.92 0.63 -19.66
N SER A 249 5.86 0.81 -20.60
CA SER A 249 5.58 0.67 -22.05
C SER A 249 5.05 -0.73 -22.46
N HIS A 250 5.21 -1.74 -21.60
CA HIS A 250 4.69 -3.10 -21.83
C HIS A 250 3.23 -3.27 -21.38
N LEU A 251 2.69 -2.34 -20.60
CA LEU A 251 1.35 -2.41 -20.00
C LEU A 251 0.28 -1.89 -20.97
N ARG A 252 0.14 -2.52 -22.14
CA ARG A 252 -0.71 -2.02 -23.24
C ARG A 252 -2.22 -1.96 -22.95
N ASN A 253 -2.67 -2.59 -21.86
CA ASN A 253 -4.05 -2.53 -21.39
C ASN A 253 -4.31 -1.41 -20.38
N LEU A 254 -3.30 -0.60 -20.06
CA LEU A 254 -3.41 0.43 -19.04
C LEU A 254 -4.38 1.54 -19.45
N GLU A 255 -5.39 1.75 -18.62
CA GLU A 255 -6.44 2.78 -18.77
C GLU A 255 -6.19 3.97 -17.84
N VAL A 256 -5.61 3.70 -16.66
CA VAL A 256 -5.34 4.70 -15.62
C VAL A 256 -3.90 4.55 -15.13
N LEU A 257 -3.15 5.63 -15.20
CA LEU A 257 -1.79 5.72 -14.64
C LEU A 257 -1.69 6.95 -13.74
N SER A 258 -1.28 6.72 -12.49
CA SER A 258 -0.97 7.78 -11.54
C SER A 258 0.47 7.68 -11.09
N VAL A 259 1.27 8.70 -11.40
CA VAL A 259 2.69 8.83 -11.00
C VAL A 259 2.97 10.20 -10.37
N GLY A 260 1.94 10.81 -9.79
CA GLY A 260 2.08 12.09 -9.10
C GLY A 260 3.10 12.02 -7.95
N GLY A 261 3.79 13.12 -7.66
CA GLY A 261 4.80 13.18 -6.60
C GLY A 261 6.08 12.38 -6.88
N THR A 262 6.33 11.97 -8.13
CA THR A 262 7.54 11.23 -8.54
C THR A 262 8.58 12.14 -9.20
N ALA A 263 9.76 11.61 -9.51
CA ALA A 263 10.82 12.29 -10.26
C ALA A 263 10.71 12.14 -11.79
N VAL A 264 9.59 11.64 -12.30
CA VAL A 264 9.35 11.43 -13.74
C VAL A 264 9.45 12.76 -14.50
N ALA A 265 10.17 12.73 -15.62
CA ALA A 265 10.30 13.86 -16.54
C ALA A 265 10.11 13.43 -18.01
N ASP A 266 10.62 12.24 -18.35
CA ASP A 266 10.48 11.64 -19.67
C ASP A 266 9.19 10.80 -19.75
N LEU A 267 8.36 11.12 -20.73
CA LEU A 267 7.07 10.46 -21.01
C LEU A 267 7.14 9.53 -22.23
N SER A 268 8.31 9.34 -22.84
CA SER A 268 8.50 8.55 -24.05
C SER A 268 7.90 7.13 -23.96
N ALA A 269 7.99 6.51 -22.77
CA ALA A 269 7.43 5.18 -22.50
C ALA A 269 5.90 5.11 -22.62
N LEU A 270 5.20 6.25 -22.54
CA LEU A 270 3.73 6.30 -22.57
C LEU A 270 3.17 6.32 -24.00
N GLY A 271 3.94 6.75 -25.01
CA GLY A 271 3.42 7.04 -26.34
C GLY A 271 2.73 5.87 -27.08
N GLY A 272 2.95 4.62 -26.63
CA GLY A 272 2.31 3.42 -27.16
C GLY A 272 1.07 2.92 -26.38
N LEU A 273 0.66 3.60 -25.30
CA LEU A 273 -0.42 3.18 -24.41
C LEU A 273 -1.78 3.71 -24.88
N SER A 274 -2.22 3.25 -26.06
CA SER A 274 -3.41 3.80 -26.73
C SER A 274 -4.72 3.68 -25.95
N ARG A 275 -4.78 2.85 -24.90
CA ARG A 275 -5.95 2.68 -24.01
C ARG A 275 -5.96 3.64 -22.82
N LEU A 276 -4.93 4.45 -22.64
CA LEU A 276 -4.80 5.32 -21.50
C LEU A 276 -5.82 6.46 -21.57
N THR A 277 -6.73 6.49 -20.60
CA THR A 277 -7.83 7.48 -20.51
C THR A 277 -7.59 8.52 -19.43
N THR A 278 -6.86 8.14 -18.37
CA THR A 278 -6.59 8.98 -17.20
C THR A 278 -5.11 8.91 -16.88
N LEU A 279 -4.47 10.08 -16.84
CA LEU A 279 -3.05 10.23 -16.53
C LEU A 279 -2.86 11.33 -15.48
N ASP A 280 -2.29 10.95 -14.34
CA ASP A 280 -1.92 11.87 -13.27
C ASP A 280 -0.38 11.99 -13.20
N LEU A 281 0.10 13.19 -13.51
CA LEU A 281 1.49 13.64 -13.51
C LEU A 281 1.69 14.80 -12.52
N ALA A 282 0.79 14.96 -11.54
CA ALA A 282 0.84 16.07 -10.60
C ALA A 282 2.14 16.06 -9.78
N GLY A 283 2.83 17.20 -9.69
CA GLY A 283 4.05 17.33 -8.89
C GLY A 283 5.23 16.50 -9.42
N THR A 284 5.22 16.14 -10.70
CA THR A 284 6.36 15.52 -11.38
C THR A 284 7.33 16.60 -11.93
N ARG A 285 8.22 16.23 -12.86
CA ARG A 285 9.20 17.12 -13.51
C ARG A 285 8.99 17.19 -15.02
N VAL A 286 7.75 16.98 -15.45
CA VAL A 286 7.38 17.00 -16.86
C VAL A 286 7.43 18.42 -17.39
N HIS A 287 8.03 18.58 -18.56
CA HIS A 287 8.13 19.84 -19.28
C HIS A 287 7.90 19.68 -20.79
N ASP A 288 7.95 18.44 -21.30
CA ASP A 288 7.64 18.09 -22.68
C ASP A 288 6.41 17.15 -22.72
N LEU A 289 5.40 17.56 -23.49
CA LEU A 289 4.15 16.82 -23.68
C LEU A 289 4.07 16.13 -25.04
N GLY A 290 5.09 16.25 -25.89
CA GLY A 290 5.16 15.61 -27.21
C GLY A 290 4.81 14.12 -27.19
N PRO A 291 5.32 13.31 -26.24
CA PRO A 291 4.99 11.89 -26.14
C PRO A 291 3.50 11.58 -25.91
N LEU A 292 2.71 12.54 -25.43
CA LEU A 292 1.29 12.36 -25.19
C LEU A 292 0.46 12.42 -26.48
N LEU A 293 1.00 12.95 -27.60
CA LEU A 293 0.30 13.10 -28.89
C LEU A 293 -0.30 11.79 -29.45
N GLY A 294 0.26 10.64 -29.08
CA GLY A 294 -0.22 9.33 -29.52
C GLY A 294 -1.37 8.74 -28.70
N LEU A 295 -1.77 9.39 -27.60
CA LEU A 295 -2.73 8.84 -26.63
C LEU A 295 -4.17 9.18 -27.01
N ALA A 296 -4.67 8.53 -28.06
CA ALA A 296 -5.95 8.86 -28.69
C ALA A 296 -7.18 8.81 -27.76
N ASP A 297 -7.15 8.03 -26.68
CA ASP A 297 -8.28 7.90 -25.73
C ASP A 297 -8.10 8.73 -24.44
N LEU A 298 -7.03 9.55 -24.36
CA LEU A 298 -6.75 10.35 -23.16
C LEU A 298 -7.79 11.46 -22.98
N ALA A 299 -8.45 11.44 -21.83
CA ALA A 299 -9.58 12.32 -21.50
C ALA A 299 -9.36 13.11 -20.19
N ARG A 300 -8.56 12.57 -19.26
CA ARG A 300 -8.25 13.22 -17.98
C ARG A 300 -6.74 13.32 -17.80
N LEU A 301 -6.25 14.54 -17.63
CA LEU A 301 -4.83 14.82 -17.48
C LEU A 301 -4.59 15.78 -16.32
N ASP A 302 -3.89 15.32 -15.29
CA ASP A 302 -3.42 16.19 -14.20
C ASP A 302 -1.93 16.52 -14.38
N LEU A 303 -1.63 17.80 -14.60
CA LEU A 303 -0.27 18.33 -14.73
C LEU A 303 0.04 19.32 -13.59
N THR A 304 -0.78 19.34 -12.55
CA THR A 304 -0.67 20.29 -11.44
C THR A 304 0.72 20.29 -10.84
N GLY A 305 1.35 21.45 -10.64
CA GLY A 305 2.66 21.54 -9.97
C GLY A 305 3.87 21.26 -10.85
N ASN A 306 3.70 21.03 -12.15
CA ASN A 306 4.82 21.00 -13.11
C ASN A 306 5.28 22.43 -13.43
N MET A 307 6.03 23.05 -12.53
CA MET A 307 6.39 24.48 -12.59
C MET A 307 7.26 24.85 -13.81
N GLN A 308 7.91 23.88 -14.45
CA GLN A 308 8.74 24.08 -15.64
C GLN A 308 7.96 23.89 -16.95
N LEU A 309 6.73 23.37 -16.88
CA LEU A 309 5.88 23.20 -18.04
C LEU A 309 5.27 24.55 -18.44
N SER A 310 5.61 25.02 -19.64
CA SER A 310 5.03 26.23 -20.25
C SER A 310 4.42 25.98 -21.62
N ASP A 311 4.92 24.98 -22.35
CA ASP A 311 4.44 24.63 -23.67
C ASP A 311 3.35 23.55 -23.61
N VAL A 312 2.13 23.92 -24.02
CA VAL A 312 0.98 23.02 -24.16
C VAL A 312 0.51 22.89 -25.62
N GLN A 313 1.31 23.35 -26.58
CA GLN A 313 1.00 23.17 -28.00
C GLN A 313 0.73 21.70 -28.37
N PRO A 314 1.45 20.69 -27.83
CA PRO A 314 1.09 19.29 -28.08
C PRO A 314 -0.35 18.95 -27.70
N LEU A 315 -0.89 19.54 -26.63
CA LEU A 315 -2.30 19.33 -26.23
C LEU A 315 -3.28 20.04 -27.16
N LEU A 316 -2.90 21.21 -27.70
CA LEU A 316 -3.71 21.95 -28.67
C LEU A 316 -3.75 21.30 -30.05
N PHE A 317 -2.73 20.52 -30.43
CA PHE A 317 -2.71 19.74 -31.66
C PHE A 317 -3.20 18.30 -31.49
N HIS A 318 -3.45 17.88 -30.24
CA HIS A 318 -3.99 16.57 -29.93
C HIS A 318 -5.38 16.40 -30.55
N THR A 319 -5.63 15.29 -31.25
CA THR A 319 -6.89 15.08 -31.96
C THR A 319 -8.03 14.65 -31.06
N SER A 320 -7.74 14.12 -29.87
CA SER A 320 -8.78 13.61 -28.94
C SER A 320 -9.31 14.64 -27.96
N PHE A 321 -8.52 15.63 -27.54
CA PHE A 321 -8.91 16.54 -26.46
C PHE A 321 -9.94 17.57 -26.93
N GLY A 322 -11.15 17.49 -26.38
CA GLY A 322 -12.28 18.35 -26.69
C GLY A 322 -13.35 18.39 -25.59
N ALA A 323 -14.61 18.45 -26.01
CA ALA A 323 -15.74 18.58 -25.08
C ALA A 323 -15.89 17.34 -24.19
N GLY A 324 -15.89 17.55 -22.87
CA GLY A 324 -16.03 16.49 -21.87
C GLY A 324 -14.70 16.05 -21.24
N ASP A 325 -13.57 16.48 -21.79
CA ASP A 325 -12.25 16.21 -21.26
C ASP A 325 -11.85 17.22 -20.18
N ALA A 326 -10.93 16.82 -19.31
CA ALA A 326 -10.49 17.60 -18.17
C ALA A 326 -8.97 17.67 -18.06
N ILE A 327 -8.44 18.90 -17.94
CA ILE A 327 -7.01 19.14 -17.76
C ILE A 327 -6.79 20.03 -16.53
N ARG A 328 -5.89 19.64 -15.64
CA ARG A 328 -5.46 20.46 -14.50
C ARG A 328 -4.08 21.03 -14.75
N LEU A 329 -3.95 22.35 -14.70
CA LEU A 329 -2.74 23.12 -14.99
C LEU A 329 -2.37 24.07 -13.84
N GLU A 330 -2.94 23.88 -12.65
CA GLU A 330 -2.60 24.68 -11.48
C GLU A 330 -1.10 24.57 -11.17
N ARG A 331 -0.47 25.69 -10.78
CA ARG A 331 0.97 25.73 -10.47
C ARG A 331 1.85 25.22 -11.63
N THR A 332 1.57 25.67 -12.85
CA THR A 332 2.42 25.48 -14.04
C THR A 332 2.89 26.83 -14.58
N GLY A 333 3.80 26.81 -15.56
CA GLY A 333 4.24 28.00 -16.30
C GLY A 333 3.40 28.30 -17.54
N VAL A 334 2.26 27.63 -17.73
CA VAL A 334 1.39 27.77 -18.91
C VAL A 334 0.68 29.12 -18.91
N SER A 335 0.64 29.78 -20.07
CA SER A 335 0.03 31.11 -20.20
C SER A 335 -1.49 31.05 -20.15
N CYS A 336 -2.13 32.13 -19.68
CA CYS A 336 -3.60 32.22 -19.69
C CYS A 336 -4.19 32.28 -21.11
N THR A 337 -3.38 32.66 -22.11
CA THR A 337 -3.77 32.59 -23.52
C THR A 337 -3.87 31.14 -23.98
N ASP A 338 -2.92 30.28 -23.62
CA ASP A 338 -2.96 28.86 -23.97
C ASP A 338 -4.07 28.12 -23.21
N VAL A 339 -4.30 28.48 -21.94
CA VAL A 339 -5.45 28.00 -21.17
C VAL A 339 -6.77 28.33 -21.88
N ALA A 340 -6.96 29.58 -22.30
CA ALA A 340 -8.15 29.98 -23.04
C ALA A 340 -8.30 29.27 -24.39
N ALA A 341 -7.18 28.94 -25.05
CA ALA A 341 -7.20 28.16 -26.29
C ALA A 341 -7.68 26.72 -26.06
N LEU A 342 -7.27 26.09 -24.95
CA LEU A 342 -7.78 24.76 -24.54
C LEU A 342 -9.28 24.83 -24.20
N GLU A 343 -9.70 25.83 -23.43
CA GLU A 343 -11.12 26.05 -23.10
C GLU A 343 -11.99 26.26 -24.35
N THR A 344 -11.47 26.95 -25.37
CA THR A 344 -12.17 27.19 -26.65
C THR A 344 -12.43 25.88 -27.42
N ARG A 345 -11.64 24.83 -27.18
CA ARG A 345 -11.89 23.48 -27.70
C ARG A 345 -12.95 22.70 -26.92
N GLY A 346 -13.52 23.28 -25.86
CA GLY A 346 -14.50 22.63 -24.99
C GLY A 346 -13.91 21.83 -23.83
N VAL A 347 -12.58 21.87 -23.64
CA VAL A 347 -11.90 21.18 -22.54
C VAL A 347 -12.18 21.91 -21.23
N THR A 348 -12.51 21.16 -20.18
CA THR A 348 -12.63 21.71 -18.83
C THR A 348 -11.23 21.89 -18.25
N VAL A 349 -10.78 23.15 -18.08
CA VAL A 349 -9.46 23.45 -17.55
C VAL A 349 -9.56 23.99 -16.13
N VAL A 350 -8.85 23.37 -15.19
CA VAL A 350 -8.63 23.91 -13.84
C VAL A 350 -7.24 24.56 -13.82
N SER A 351 -7.16 25.87 -13.59
CA SER A 351 -5.90 26.63 -13.64
C SER A 351 -5.92 27.82 -12.68
N GLY A 352 -4.78 28.50 -12.52
CA GLY A 352 -4.68 29.73 -11.73
C GLY A 352 -5.06 31.02 -12.48
N CYS A 353 -5.59 30.93 -13.71
CA CYS A 353 -5.90 32.09 -14.54
C CYS A 353 -7.25 32.75 -14.23
N ARG A 354 -8.07 32.14 -13.36
CA ARG A 354 -9.37 32.63 -12.92
C ARG A 354 -9.63 32.28 -11.46
#